data_AF-A0AAD6VKX3-F1
#
_entry.id   AF-A0AAD6VKX3-F1
#
_cell.length_a   1.000
_cell.length_b   1.000
_cell.length_c   1.000
_cell.angle_alpha   90.00
_cell.angle_beta   90.00
_cell.angle_gamma   90.00
#
_symmetry.space_group_name_H-M   'P 1'
#
loop_
_entity.id
_entity.type
_entity.pdbx_description
1 polymer ?
#
loop_
_entity_poly.entity_id
_entity_poly.type
_entity_poly.pdbx_seq_one_letter_code
_entity_poly.pdbx_strand_id
1 'polypeptide(L)' 'HSYSILPALASDGIIYSHVKEGGYNGEEFCIWLEGLMEHMQPYPAPRSVLVIDNCRIHHVADVEAICN' A
#
# COMPACT_ATOMS: atom_id res chain seq x y z
N HIS A 1 6.25 -9.26 -21.94
CA HIS A 1 6.29 -9.14 -20.47
C HIS A 1 5.74 -7.78 -20.09
N SER A 2 4.74 -7.72 -19.21
CA SER A 2 4.19 -6.47 -18.67
C SER A 2 4.69 -6.25 -17.25
N TYR A 3 5.01 -5.01 -16.91
CA TYR A 3 5.38 -4.61 -15.57
C TYR A 3 4.25 -3.80 -14.95
N SER A 4 4.04 -3.98 -13.65
CA SER A 4 3.12 -3.18 -12.85
C SER A 4 3.90 -2.40 -11.79
N ILE A 5 3.37 -1.23 -11.44
CA ILE A 5 3.87 -0.38 -10.36
C ILE A 5 2.73 -0.13 -9.38
N LEU A 6 3.06 -0.15 -8.09
CA LEU A 6 2.14 0.23 -7.02
C LEU A 6 2.76 1.37 -6.21
N PRO A 7 2.46 2.64 -6.54
CA PRO A 7 2.96 3.79 -5.82
C PRO A 7 2.01 4.23 -4.68
N ALA A 8 2.58 4.62 -3.54
CA ALA A 8 1.87 5.36 -2.49
C ALA A 8 2.15 6.86 -2.66
N LEU A 9 1.08 7.63 -2.82
CA LEU A 9 1.14 9.08 -3.02
C LEU A 9 0.70 9.81 -1.75
N ALA A 10 1.42 10.87 -1.43
CA ALA A 10 1.07 11.87 -0.43
C ALA A 10 1.10 13.27 -1.08
N SER A 11 0.69 14.29 -0.32
CA SER A 11 0.66 15.68 -0.81
C SER A 11 2.04 16.22 -1.22
N ASP A 12 3.12 15.61 -0.70
CA ASP A 12 4.52 15.95 -0.97
C ASP A 12 5.19 15.03 -2.01
N GLY A 13 4.46 14.06 -2.59
CA GLY A 13 4.93 13.22 -3.69
C GLY A 13 4.76 11.72 -3.45
N ILE A 14 5.58 10.91 -4.13
CA ILE A 14 5.62 9.46 -3.93
C ILE A 14 6.43 9.16 -2.68
N ILE A 15 5.84 8.45 -1.71
CA ILE A 15 6.51 8.10 -0.45
C ILE A 15 7.02 6.66 -0.43
N TYR A 16 6.43 5.79 -1.24
CA TYR A 16 6.82 4.38 -1.37
C TYR A 16 6.36 3.84 -2.72
N SER A 17 7.09 2.89 -3.30
CA SER A 17 6.70 2.25 -4.54
C SER A 17 7.32 0.87 -4.66
N HIS A 18 6.58 -0.05 -5.27
CA HIS A 18 7.09 -1.35 -5.69
C HIS A 18 6.83 -1.56 -7.18
N VAL A 19 7.76 -2.21 -7.88
CA VAL A 19 7.65 -2.54 -9.30
C VAL A 19 7.90 -4.03 -9.46
N LYS A 20 7.04 -4.73 -10.20
CA LYS A 20 7.19 -6.16 -10.49
C LYS A 20 6.70 -6.52 -11.88
N GLU A 21 7.10 -7.70 -12.34
CA GLU A 21 6.54 -8.32 -13.54
C GLU A 21 5.15 -8.92 -13.23
N GLY A 22 4.18 -8.71 -14.13
CA GLY A 22 2.80 -9.18 -13.96
C GLY A 22 1.96 -8.30 -13.01
N GLY A 23 0.74 -8.74 -12.71
CA GLY A 23 -0.20 -8.04 -11.82
C GLY A 23 0.04 -8.36 -10.34
N TYR A 24 -0.64 -7.62 -9.46
CA TYR A 24 -0.64 -7.86 -8.01
C TYR A 24 -1.78 -8.80 -7.60
N ASN A 25 -1.50 -9.65 -6.62
CA ASN A 25 -2.52 -10.38 -5.86
C ASN A 25 -2.62 -9.84 -4.41
N GLY A 26 -3.48 -10.44 -3.58
CA GLY A 26 -3.70 -9.99 -2.20
C GLY A 26 -2.49 -10.16 -1.28
N GLU A 27 -1.73 -11.25 -1.41
CA GLU A 27 -0.51 -11.49 -0.61
C GLU A 27 0.58 -10.47 -0.95
N GLU A 28 0.77 -10.20 -2.24
CA GLU A 28 1.73 -9.21 -2.73
C GLU A 28 1.33 -7.79 -2.35
N PHE A 29 0.02 -7.52 -2.24
CA PHE A 29 -0.49 -6.28 -1.68
C PHE A 29 -0.14 -6.15 -0.19
N CYS A 30 -0.26 -7.21 0.62
CA CYS A 30 0.15 -7.17 2.03
C CYS A 30 1.65 -6.88 2.18
N ILE A 31 2.51 -7.53 1.39
CA ILE A 31 3.96 -7.27 1.40
C ILE A 31 4.27 -5.81 1.07
N TRP A 32 3.58 -5.25 0.07
CA TRP A 32 3.71 -3.83 -0.24
C TRP A 32 3.20 -2.94 0.90
N LEU A 33 2.10 -3.32 1.56
CA LEU A 33 1.50 -2.58 2.65
C LEU A 33 2.41 -2.54 3.88
N GLU A 34 3.04 -3.66 4.24
CA GLU A 34 4.05 -3.73 5.30
C GLU A 34 5.20 -2.75 5.03
N GLY A 35 5.71 -2.71 3.80
CA GLY A 35 6.74 -1.74 3.41
C GLY A 35 6.25 -0.29 3.46
N LEU A 36 4.99 -0.03 3.11
CA LEU A 36 4.39 1.31 3.22
C LEU A 36 4.30 1.79 4.68
N MET A 37 4.04 0.89 5.64
CA MET A 37 3.86 1.28 7.05
C MET A 37 5.09 1.99 7.64
N GLU A 38 6.30 1.68 7.16
CA GLU A 38 7.55 2.38 7.56
C GLU A 38 7.56 3.87 7.18
N HIS A 39 6.71 4.28 6.24
CA HIS A 39 6.61 5.66 5.73
C HIS A 39 5.36 6.41 6.20
N MET A 40 4.48 5.72 6.93
CA MET A 40 3.26 6.27 7.53
C MET A 40 3.50 6.70 8.98
N GLN A 41 2.52 7.41 9.56
CA GLN A 41 2.54 7.84 10.95
C GLN A 41 1.21 7.51 11.64
N PRO A 42 1.17 7.38 12.97
CA PRO A 42 -0.09 7.24 13.69
C PRO A 42 -0.99 8.47 13.50
N TYR A 43 -2.31 8.25 13.40
CA TYR A 43 -3.28 9.34 13.33
C TYR A 43 -3.30 10.17 14.63
N PRO A 44 -3.33 11.53 14.59
CA PRO A 44 -3.60 12.40 13.43
C PRO A 44 -2.36 13.06 12.78
N ALA A 45 -1.18 12.45 12.88
CA ALA A 45 0.02 13.02 12.28
C ALA A 45 -0.07 13.07 10.73
N PRO A 46 0.80 13.84 10.04
CA PRO A 46 0.88 13.78 8.57
C PRO A 46 1.14 12.35 8.08
N ARG A 47 0.56 11.97 6.93
CA ARG A 47 0.69 10.61 6.34
C ARG A 47 0.15 9.49 7.24
N SER A 48 -0.98 9.74 7.92
CA SER A 48 -1.61 8.79 8.84
C SER A 48 -2.90 8.13 8.37
N VAL A 49 -3.39 8.50 7.19
CA VAL A 49 -4.62 7.94 6.62
C VAL A 49 -4.28 7.34 5.27
N LEU A 50 -4.49 6.03 5.14
CA LEU A 50 -4.38 5.31 3.88
C LEU A 50 -5.73 5.37 3.14
N VAL A 51 -5.71 5.82 1.90
CA VAL A 51 -6.88 5.82 1.02
C VAL A 51 -6.56 4.95 -0.20
N ILE A 52 -7.34 3.90 -0.40
CA ILE A 52 -7.21 2.94 -1.49
C ILE A 52 -8.57 2.72 -2.15
N ASP A 53 -8.60 2.29 -3.41
CA ASP A 53 -9.85 1.94 -4.08
C ASP A 53 -10.45 0.63 -3.53
N ASN A 54 -11.69 0.35 -3.89
CA ASN A 54 -12.41 -0.85 -3.41
C ASN A 54 -12.09 -2.10 -4.26
N CYS A 55 -10.81 -2.35 -4.53
CA CYS A 55 -10.36 -3.51 -5.31
C CYS A 55 -10.39 -4.79 -4.47
N ARG A 56 -10.73 -5.93 -5.07
CA ARG A 56 -10.83 -7.23 -4.37
C ARG A 56 -9.57 -7.65 -3.63
N ILE A 57 -8.39 -7.28 -4.14
CA ILE A 57 -7.11 -7.64 -3.51
C ILE A 57 -6.87 -6.89 -2.19
N HIS A 58 -7.62 -5.82 -1.91
CA HIS A 58 -7.58 -5.10 -0.64
C HIS A 58 -8.47 -5.74 0.44
N HIS A 59 -9.32 -6.70 0.08
CA HIS A 59 -10.21 -7.42 1.01
C HIS A 59 -9.51 -8.66 1.57
N VAL A 60 -8.31 -8.48 2.10
CA VAL A 60 -7.55 -9.53 2.78
C VAL A 60 -7.58 -9.29 4.28
N ALA A 61 -7.71 -10.36 5.07
CA ALA A 61 -7.89 -10.28 6.52
C ALA A 61 -6.77 -9.49 7.22
N ASP A 62 -5.57 -9.49 6.62
CA ASP A 62 -4.38 -8.92 7.23
C ASP A 62 -4.29 -7.39 7.07
N VAL A 63 -5.08 -6.74 6.19
CA VAL A 63 -5.01 -5.27 6.02
C VAL A 63 -5.29 -4.54 7.33
N GLU A 64 -6.34 -4.96 8.05
CA GLU A 64 -6.68 -4.37 9.34
C GLU A 64 -5.60 -4.64 10.40
N ALA A 65 -4.98 -5.83 10.36
CA ALA A 65 -3.89 -6.16 11.28
C ALA A 65 -2.62 -5.34 11.02
N ILE A 66 -2.31 -5.06 9.75
CA ILE A 66 -1.11 -4.30 9.34
C ILE A 66 -1.27 -2.81 9.60
N CYS A 67 -2.49 -2.26 9.46
CA CYS A 67 -2.75 -0.81 9.61
C CYS A 67 -3.04 -0.35 11.05
N ASN A 68 -3.14 -1.26 12.02
CA ASN A 68 -3.37 -0.96 13.45
C ASN A 68 -2.05 -0.81 14.23
#